data_AF-A0A2P4YTZ9-F1
#
_entry.id   AF-A0A2P4YTZ9-F1
#
_cell.length_a   1.000
_cell.length_b   1.000
_cell.length_c   1.000
_cell.angle_alpha   90.00
_cell.angle_beta   90.00
_cell.angle_gamma   90.00
#
_symmetry.space_group_name_H-M   'P 1'
#
loop_
_entity.id
_entity.type
_entity.pdbx_description
1 polymer ?
#
loop_
_entity_poly.entity_id
_entity_poly.type
_entity_poly.pdbx_seq_one_letter_code
_entity_poly.pdbx_strand_id
1 'polypeptide(L)'
;MPSEAWRLLTPAEQFERIEAFGMYERGLIARVQGLQAPVAEVKPAQPKPLRLKVNPYEGEEGENLHFWVREVEFAMDAALISTERLRIAFALSNLEGRAKTWAYTREAITPGCFTTWAQLCEQFGTTFLSAKEPIPENIKVTLFMDILKVGPSPTQLFRVHANTMEVVIQIALQEEYSHRQARTPTS
;
A
#
# COMPACT_ATOMS: atom_id res chain seq x y z
N MET A 1 13.19 45.20 -18.20
CA MET A 1 14.22 46.20 -18.57
C MET A 1 13.85 47.51 -17.88
N PRO A 2 14.52 47.96 -16.80
CA PRO A 2 14.21 49.27 -16.23
C PRO A 2 14.68 50.34 -17.20
N SER A 3 13.84 51.34 -17.47
CA SER A 3 14.16 52.41 -18.42
C SER A 3 15.36 53.24 -17.95
N GLU A 4 16.09 53.82 -18.90
CA GLU A 4 17.32 54.61 -18.67
C GLU A 4 17.12 55.82 -17.72
N ALA A 5 15.87 56.18 -17.43
CA ALA A 5 15.48 57.24 -16.51
C ALA A 5 15.86 57.00 -15.03
N TRP A 6 16.16 55.76 -14.62
CA TRP A 6 16.56 55.47 -13.23
C TRP A 6 17.98 55.95 -12.90
N ARG A 7 18.86 56.12 -13.89
CA ARG A 7 20.28 56.48 -13.68
C ARG A 7 20.52 57.98 -13.49
N LEU A 8 19.51 58.82 -13.74
CA LEU A 8 19.62 60.28 -13.67
C LEU A 8 19.07 60.88 -12.37
N LEU A 9 18.49 60.05 -11.50
CA LEU A 9 17.88 60.48 -10.24
C LEU A 9 18.92 60.47 -9.12
N THR A 10 18.83 61.46 -8.24
CA THR A 10 19.66 61.47 -7.02
C THR A 10 19.26 60.30 -6.10
N PRO A 11 20.17 59.83 -5.23
CA PRO A 11 19.87 58.72 -4.32
C PRO A 11 18.62 58.95 -3.44
N ALA A 12 18.33 60.20 -3.08
CA ALA A 12 17.14 60.57 -2.32
C ALA A 12 15.84 60.38 -3.12
N GLU A 13 15.82 60.82 -4.39
CA GLU A 13 14.66 60.67 -5.28
C GLU A 13 14.41 59.21 -5.67
N GLN A 14 15.47 58.40 -5.78
CA GLN A 14 15.34 56.96 -5.97
C GLN A 14 14.68 56.30 -4.74
N PHE A 15 15.08 56.72 -3.54
CA PHE A 15 14.53 56.19 -2.29
C PHE A 15 13.05 56.55 -2.12
N GLU A 16 12.67 57.80 -2.35
CA GLU A 16 11.26 58.22 -2.30
C GLU A 16 10.39 57.47 -3.31
N ARG A 17 10.92 57.21 -4.52
CA ARG A 17 10.19 56.47 -5.55
C ARG A 17 9.98 55.00 -5.19
N ILE A 18 10.96 54.40 -4.52
CA ILE A 18 10.84 53.03 -3.98
C ILE A 18 9.80 53.00 -2.85
N GLU A 19 9.81 53.98 -1.95
CA GLU A 19 8.79 54.08 -0.89
C GLU A 19 7.38 54.28 -1.45
N ALA A 20 7.22 55.19 -2.42
CA ALA A 20 5.94 55.47 -3.07
C ALA A 20 5.40 54.22 -3.79
N PHE A 21 6.28 53.48 -4.47
CA PHE A 21 5.90 52.20 -5.08
C PHE A 21 5.49 51.17 -4.02
N GLY A 22 6.26 51.04 -2.94
CA GLY A 22 5.93 50.15 -1.82
C GLY A 22 4.62 50.51 -1.13
N MET A 23 4.29 51.81 -1.01
CA MET A 23 3.01 52.27 -0.46
C MET A 23 1.84 51.91 -1.38
N TYR A 24 2.00 52.09 -2.69
CA TYR A 24 0.99 51.71 -3.68
C TYR A 24 0.74 50.19 -3.67
N GLU A 25 1.80 49.40 -3.66
CA GLU A 25 1.72 47.93 -3.64
C GLU A 25 1.04 47.43 -2.36
N ARG A 26 1.41 47.97 -1.19
CA ARG A 26 0.74 47.68 0.09
C ARG A 26 -0.75 48.07 0.06
N GLY A 27 -1.09 49.22 -0.50
CA GLY A 27 -2.47 49.67 -0.65
C GLY A 27 -3.28 48.77 -1.59
N LEU A 28 -2.66 48.28 -2.67
CA LEU A 28 -3.29 47.36 -3.62
C LEU A 28 -3.56 46.00 -2.97
N ILE A 29 -2.59 45.46 -2.21
CA ILE A 29 -2.75 44.21 -1.45
C ILE A 29 -3.87 44.35 -0.41
N ALA A 30 -3.88 45.44 0.37
CA ALA A 30 -4.91 45.69 1.37
C ALA A 30 -6.31 45.79 0.75
N ARG A 31 -6.43 46.39 -0.44
CA ARG A 31 -7.70 46.49 -1.16
C ARG A 31 -8.15 45.14 -1.73
N VAL A 32 -7.23 44.33 -2.25
CA VAL A 32 -7.53 42.96 -2.72
C VAL A 32 -7.96 42.07 -1.56
N GLN A 33 -7.28 42.17 -0.41
CA GLN A 33 -7.62 41.44 0.81
C GLN A 33 -8.93 41.93 1.44
N GLY A 34 -9.22 43.24 1.42
CA GLY A 34 -10.48 43.80 1.88
C GLY A 34 -11.68 43.52 0.95
N LEU A 35 -11.43 43.27 -0.34
CA LEU A 35 -12.41 42.78 -1.31
C LEU A 35 -12.57 41.26 -1.27
N GLN A 36 -11.66 40.54 -0.61
CA GLN A 36 -11.82 39.13 -0.32
C GLN A 36 -12.91 39.03 0.75
N ALA A 37 -14.14 38.68 0.33
CA ALA A 37 -15.19 38.25 1.25
C ALA A 37 -14.56 37.24 2.24
N PRO A 38 -14.97 37.23 3.53
CA PRO A 38 -14.41 36.27 4.48
C PRO A 38 -14.55 34.91 3.82
N VAL A 39 -13.41 34.29 3.52
CA VAL A 39 -13.38 32.91 3.05
C VAL A 39 -13.98 32.17 4.22
N ALA A 40 -15.28 31.88 4.13
CA ALA A 40 -15.91 30.93 5.01
C ALA A 40 -14.98 29.74 4.96
N GLU A 41 -14.35 29.39 6.09
CA GLU A 41 -13.56 28.18 6.20
C GLU A 41 -14.41 27.09 5.58
N VAL A 42 -14.01 26.64 4.38
CA VAL A 42 -14.60 25.47 3.77
C VAL A 42 -14.09 24.37 4.68
N LYS A 43 -14.87 24.08 5.73
CA LYS A 43 -14.69 22.91 6.58
C LYS A 43 -14.40 21.78 5.59
N PRO A 44 -13.20 21.15 5.64
CA PRO A 44 -12.93 20.03 4.77
C PRO A 44 -14.09 19.05 5.00
N ALA A 45 -14.86 18.78 3.94
CA ALA A 45 -16.00 17.90 4.02
C ALA A 45 -15.47 16.59 4.60
N GLN A 46 -15.83 16.28 5.84
CA GLN A 46 -15.34 15.07 6.48
C GLN A 46 -15.77 13.91 5.59
N PRO A 47 -14.83 13.05 5.16
CA PRO A 47 -15.19 11.92 4.30
C PRO A 47 -16.26 11.11 5.01
N LYS A 48 -17.32 10.77 4.26
CA LYS A 48 -18.46 10.03 4.83
C LYS A 48 -18.07 8.56 4.96
N PRO A 49 -18.20 7.94 6.15
CA PRO A 49 -17.96 6.51 6.29
C PRO A 49 -18.87 5.69 5.38
N LEU A 50 -18.29 4.75 4.65
CA LEU A 50 -18.99 3.75 3.85
C LEU A 50 -19.06 2.44 4.65
N ARG A 51 -20.24 1.82 4.67
CA ARG A 51 -20.44 0.51 5.29
C ARG A 51 -20.32 -0.57 4.24
N LEU A 52 -19.13 -1.15 4.13
CA LEU A 52 -18.92 -2.32 3.29
C LEU A 52 -19.41 -3.57 4.02
N LYS A 53 -20.01 -4.50 3.27
CA LYS A 53 -20.37 -5.82 3.79
C LYS A 53 -19.12 -6.69 3.71
N VAL A 54 -18.68 -7.20 4.85
CA VAL A 54 -17.62 -8.22 4.94
C VAL A 54 -18.31 -9.57 5.13
N ASN A 55 -17.86 -10.60 4.42
CA ASN A 55 -18.34 -11.95 4.69
C ASN A 55 -17.77 -12.46 6.02
N PRO A 56 -18.59 -13.05 6.90
CA PRO A 56 -18.09 -13.58 8.15
C PRO A 56 -17.02 -14.66 7.93
N TYR A 57 -16.02 -14.71 8.81
CA TYR A 57 -15.03 -15.78 8.81
C TYR A 57 -15.41 -16.86 9.82
N GLU A 58 -15.60 -18.10 9.35
CA GLU A 58 -16.01 -19.22 10.19
C GLU A 58 -14.83 -19.95 10.83
N GLY A 59 -13.65 -19.90 10.20
CA GLY A 59 -12.47 -20.65 10.62
C GLY A 59 -12.50 -22.11 10.16
N GLU A 60 -13.16 -22.37 9.04
CA GLU A 60 -13.28 -23.71 8.46
C GLU A 60 -12.09 -24.08 7.56
N GLU A 61 -11.88 -25.40 7.39
CA GLU A 61 -10.78 -25.92 6.58
C GLU A 61 -11.04 -25.61 5.09
N GLY A 62 -10.19 -24.77 4.50
CA GLY A 62 -10.35 -24.30 3.11
C GLY A 62 -10.75 -22.83 2.99
N GLU A 63 -11.21 -22.19 4.08
CA GLU A 63 -11.38 -20.74 4.10
C GLU A 63 -10.02 -20.04 4.11
N ASN A 64 -9.91 -18.93 3.38
CA ASN A 64 -8.66 -18.20 3.25
C ASN A 64 -8.63 -17.00 4.19
N LEU A 65 -7.95 -17.16 5.33
CA LEU A 65 -7.77 -16.10 6.33
C LEU A 65 -7.16 -14.82 5.72
N HIS A 66 -6.19 -14.94 4.81
CA HIS A 66 -5.51 -13.78 4.23
C HIS A 66 -6.46 -12.92 3.39
N PHE A 67 -7.33 -13.54 2.59
CA PHE A 67 -8.35 -12.79 1.84
C PHE A 67 -9.34 -12.10 2.77
N TRP A 68 -9.78 -12.78 3.83
CA TRP A 68 -10.68 -12.18 4.81
C TRP A 68 -10.05 -11.01 5.56
N VAL A 69 -8.81 -11.15 6.06
CA VAL A 69 -8.05 -10.07 6.71
C VAL A 69 -7.98 -8.83 5.81
N ARG A 70 -7.69 -9.03 4.52
CA ARG A 70 -7.63 -7.94 3.55
C ARG A 70 -8.98 -7.26 3.30
N GLU A 71 -10.05 -8.04 3.25
CA GLU A 71 -11.42 -7.52 3.08
C GLU A 71 -11.85 -6.69 4.30
N VAL A 72 -11.51 -7.16 5.50
CA VAL A 72 -11.74 -6.44 6.76
C VAL A 72 -10.96 -5.13 6.78
N GLU A 73 -9.67 -5.12 6.44
CA GLU A 73 -8.86 -3.89 6.36
C GLU A 73 -9.49 -2.86 5.43
N PHE A 74 -9.95 -3.31 4.25
CA PHE A 74 -10.61 -2.44 3.29
C PHE A 74 -11.93 -1.85 3.83
N ALA A 75 -12.70 -2.66 4.56
CA ALA A 75 -13.92 -2.20 5.23
C ALA A 75 -13.63 -1.24 6.39
N MET A 76 -12.54 -1.44 7.14
CA MET A 76 -12.10 -0.51 8.18
C MET A 76 -11.74 0.85 7.59
N ASP A 77 -10.97 0.87 6.50
CA ASP A 77 -10.58 2.10 5.81
C ASP A 77 -11.80 2.84 5.26
N ALA A 78 -12.72 2.12 4.61
CA ALA A 78 -13.96 2.67 4.08
C ALA A 78 -14.88 3.23 5.18
N ALA A 79 -14.90 2.58 6.35
CA ALA A 79 -15.66 3.00 7.52
C ALA A 79 -14.94 4.03 8.41
N LEU A 80 -13.73 4.47 8.03
CA LEU A 80 -12.89 5.39 8.79
C LEU A 80 -12.60 4.91 10.23
N ILE A 81 -12.39 3.60 10.38
CA ILE A 81 -12.06 2.95 11.65
C ILE A 81 -10.55 3.05 11.91
N SER A 82 -10.17 4.01 12.75
CA SER A 82 -8.75 4.33 13.00
C SER A 82 -8.19 3.75 14.30
N THR A 83 -9.00 3.61 15.35
CA THR A 83 -8.50 3.16 16.66
C THR A 83 -8.42 1.64 16.74
N GLU A 84 -7.37 1.10 17.34
CA GLU A 84 -7.17 -0.34 17.54
C GLU A 84 -8.38 -1.03 18.20
N ARG A 85 -8.96 -0.40 19.23
CA ARG A 85 -10.15 -0.93 19.91
C ARG A 85 -11.34 -1.12 18.95
N LEU A 86 -11.58 -0.17 18.06
CA LEU A 86 -12.67 -0.26 17.07
C LEU A 86 -12.32 -1.25 15.95
N ARG A 87 -11.05 -1.32 15.53
CA ARG A 87 -10.57 -2.32 14.56
C ARG A 87 -10.82 -3.74 15.07
N ILE A 88 -10.41 -4.01 16.30
CA ILE A 88 -10.60 -5.31 16.96
C ILE A 88 -12.10 -5.61 17.11
N ALA A 89 -12.89 -4.67 17.64
CA ALA A 89 -14.34 -4.88 17.79
C ALA A 89 -15.03 -5.15 16.45
N PHE A 90 -14.66 -4.42 15.40
CA PHE A 90 -15.17 -4.63 14.05
C PHE A 90 -14.78 -6.01 13.50
N ALA A 91 -13.52 -6.41 13.63
CA ALA A 91 -13.06 -7.73 13.20
C ALA A 91 -13.78 -8.85 13.95
N LEU A 92 -13.88 -8.78 15.28
CA LEU A 92 -14.59 -9.76 16.10
C LEU A 92 -16.09 -9.85 15.76
N SER A 93 -16.70 -8.74 15.32
CA SER A 93 -18.10 -8.73 14.88
C SER A 93 -18.33 -9.45 13.55
N ASN A 94 -17.28 -9.59 12.73
CA ASN A 94 -17.30 -10.30 11.46
C ASN A 94 -16.79 -11.75 11.59
N LEU A 95 -16.78 -12.31 12.80
CA LEU A 95 -16.47 -13.72 13.03
C LEU A 95 -17.73 -14.54 13.22
N GLU A 96 -17.71 -15.74 12.67
CA GLU A 96 -18.71 -16.79 12.88
C GLU A 96 -18.04 -18.13 13.21
N GLY A 97 -18.86 -19.16 13.43
CA GLY A 97 -18.41 -20.53 13.63
C GLY A 97 -17.29 -20.73 14.68
N ARG A 98 -16.26 -21.46 14.27
CA ARG A 98 -15.10 -21.85 15.05
C ARG A 98 -14.24 -20.64 15.42
N ALA A 99 -14.02 -19.73 14.47
CA ALA A 99 -13.24 -18.52 14.67
C ALA A 99 -13.82 -17.65 15.78
N LYS A 100 -15.14 -17.46 15.78
CA LYS A 100 -15.85 -16.73 16.84
C LYS A 100 -15.70 -17.44 18.19
N THR A 101 -16.01 -18.72 18.25
CA THR A 101 -15.93 -19.52 19.49
C THR A 101 -14.54 -19.44 20.11
N TRP A 102 -13.51 -19.59 19.28
CA TRP A 102 -12.11 -19.50 19.70
C TRP A 102 -11.77 -18.10 20.24
N ALA A 103 -12.14 -17.03 19.51
CA ALA A 103 -11.80 -15.66 19.91
C ALA A 103 -12.42 -15.27 21.26
N TYR A 104 -13.69 -15.59 21.47
CA TYR A 104 -14.37 -15.31 22.74
C TYR A 104 -13.85 -16.19 23.90
N THR A 105 -13.50 -17.45 23.62
CA THR A 105 -12.87 -18.33 24.62
C THR A 105 -11.52 -17.76 25.06
N ARG A 106 -10.72 -17.26 24.11
CA ARG A 106 -9.42 -16.68 24.40
C ARG A 106 -9.54 -15.40 25.22
N GLU A 107 -10.47 -14.52 24.87
CA GLU A 107 -10.76 -13.30 25.62
C GLU A 107 -11.27 -13.60 27.05
N ALA A 108 -12.01 -14.70 27.25
CA ALA A 108 -12.45 -15.13 28.58
C ALA A 108 -11.30 -15.62 29.47
N ILE A 109 -10.31 -16.32 28.88
CA ILE A 109 -9.14 -16.83 29.61
C ILE A 109 -8.15 -15.70 29.90
N THR A 110 -7.96 -14.78 28.96
CA THR A 110 -7.03 -13.67 29.08
C THR A 110 -7.73 -12.40 28.58
N PRO A 111 -8.40 -11.64 29.46
CA PRO A 111 -9.02 -10.38 29.09
C PRO A 111 -7.99 -9.40 28.52
N GLY A 112 -8.33 -8.75 27.41
CA GLY A 112 -7.40 -7.87 26.71
C GLY A 112 -6.31 -8.61 25.92
N CYS A 113 -6.53 -9.88 25.55
CA CYS A 113 -5.56 -10.64 24.74
C CYS A 113 -5.38 -10.09 23.32
N PHE A 114 -6.29 -9.22 22.89
CA PHE A 114 -6.21 -8.46 21.65
C PHE A 114 -6.03 -6.98 21.97
N THR A 115 -4.80 -6.47 21.85
CA THR A 115 -4.50 -5.04 22.06
C THR A 115 -4.33 -4.27 20.76
N THR A 116 -3.95 -4.97 19.69
CA THR A 116 -3.73 -4.41 18.36
C THR A 116 -4.27 -5.35 17.28
N TRP A 117 -4.60 -4.79 16.10
CA TRP A 117 -4.95 -5.53 14.89
C TRP A 117 -3.86 -6.53 14.50
N ALA A 118 -2.60 -6.12 14.56
CA ALA A 118 -1.47 -6.99 14.25
C ALA A 118 -1.42 -8.23 15.17
N GLN A 119 -1.62 -8.04 16.47
CA GLN A 119 -1.69 -9.15 17.44
C GLN A 119 -2.86 -10.09 17.16
N LEU A 120 -4.03 -9.55 16.77
CA LEU A 120 -5.18 -10.35 16.37
C LEU A 120 -4.84 -11.19 15.12
N CYS A 121 -4.28 -10.58 14.08
CA CYS A 121 -3.88 -11.27 12.85
C CYS A 121 -2.83 -12.36 13.10
N GLU A 122 -1.83 -12.11 13.94
CA GLU A 122 -0.81 -13.09 14.29
C GLU A 122 -1.41 -14.31 15.00
N GLN A 123 -2.28 -14.07 15.98
CA GLN A 123 -2.91 -15.16 16.70
C GLN A 123 -3.90 -15.96 15.83
N PHE A 124 -4.61 -15.29 14.93
CA PHE A 124 -5.43 -15.97 13.93
C PHE A 124 -4.57 -16.75 12.95
N GLY A 125 -3.43 -16.19 12.53
CA GLY A 125 -2.47 -16.86 11.66
C GLY A 125 -1.97 -18.16 12.28
N THR A 126 -1.50 -18.12 13.53
CA THR A 126 -1.00 -19.31 14.24
C THR A 126 -2.07 -20.37 14.52
N THR A 127 -3.34 -19.97 14.60
CA THR A 127 -4.44 -20.88 14.96
C THR A 127 -5.14 -21.47 13.74
N PHE A 128 -5.39 -20.67 12.72
CA PHE A 128 -6.24 -21.03 11.57
C PHE A 128 -5.46 -21.20 10.27
N LEU A 129 -4.23 -20.67 10.17
CA LEU A 129 -3.33 -21.13 9.11
C LEU A 129 -2.73 -22.45 9.59
N SER A 130 -3.29 -23.55 9.11
CA SER A 130 -2.53 -24.79 9.04
C SER A 130 -1.23 -24.44 8.34
N ALA A 131 -0.10 -24.57 9.04
CA ALA A 131 1.20 -24.09 8.60
C ALA A 131 1.51 -24.64 7.21
N LYS A 132 1.15 -23.89 6.17
CA LYS A 132 1.81 -23.96 4.88
C LYS A 132 3.15 -23.32 5.14
N GLU A 133 4.06 -24.09 5.74
CA GLU A 133 5.47 -23.74 5.70
C GLU A 133 5.78 -23.31 4.27
N PRO A 134 6.51 -22.19 4.08
CA PRO A 134 6.93 -21.80 2.75
C PRO A 134 7.62 -23.02 2.15
N ILE A 135 7.03 -23.58 1.08
CA ILE A 135 7.54 -24.78 0.43
C ILE A 135 9.05 -24.57 0.25
N PRO A 136 9.90 -25.46 0.78
CA PRO A 136 11.34 -25.30 0.68
C PRO A 136 11.76 -24.98 -0.75
N GLU A 137 12.66 -24.02 -0.91
CA GLU A 137 13.00 -23.46 -2.22
C GLU A 137 13.49 -24.55 -3.19
N ASN A 138 14.20 -25.55 -2.68
CA ASN A 138 14.60 -26.73 -3.44
C ASN A 138 13.41 -27.52 -4.00
N ILE A 139 12.30 -27.65 -3.26
CA ILE A 139 11.09 -28.35 -3.73
C ILE A 139 10.39 -27.52 -4.82
N LYS A 140 10.32 -26.19 -4.65
CA LYS A 140 9.78 -25.30 -5.69
C LYS A 140 10.60 -25.37 -6.97
N VAL A 141 11.93 -25.35 -6.84
CA VAL A 141 12.87 -25.44 -7.97
C VAL A 141 12.73 -26.79 -8.67
N THR A 142 12.68 -27.92 -7.92
CA THR A 142 12.46 -29.25 -8.52
C THR A 142 11.13 -29.32 -9.27
N LEU A 143 10.04 -28.85 -8.66
CA LEU A 143 8.74 -28.83 -9.31
C LEU A 143 8.74 -27.97 -10.57
N PHE A 144 9.39 -26.80 -10.53
CA PHE A 144 9.54 -25.94 -11.69
C PHE A 144 10.34 -26.63 -12.80
N MET A 145 11.42 -27.34 -12.47
CA MET A 145 12.20 -28.10 -13.44
C MET A 145 11.40 -29.25 -14.07
N ASP A 146 10.58 -29.96 -13.28
CA ASP A 146 9.75 -31.07 -13.76
C ASP A 146 8.67 -30.64 -14.75
N ILE A 147 8.14 -29.40 -14.62
CA ILE A 147 7.11 -28.86 -15.53
C ILE A 147 7.71 -28.23 -16.80
N LEU A 148 9.02 -27.96 -16.84
CA LEU A 148 9.67 -27.47 -18.05
C LEU A 148 9.72 -28.59 -19.09
N LYS A 149 9.37 -28.27 -20.34
CA LYS A 149 9.57 -29.20 -21.46
C LYS A 149 11.06 -29.56 -21.57
N VAL A 150 11.36 -30.83 -21.85
CA VAL A 150 12.73 -31.31 -22.10
C VAL A 150 13.37 -30.45 -23.20
N GLY A 151 14.45 -29.76 -22.86
CA GLY A 151 15.06 -28.72 -23.71
C GLY A 151 16.29 -28.05 -23.09
N PRO A 152 16.76 -26.94 -23.68
CA PRO A 152 17.97 -26.23 -23.22
C PRO A 152 17.87 -25.70 -21.80
N SER A 153 16.67 -25.24 -21.40
CA SER A 153 16.42 -24.62 -20.10
C SER A 153 16.66 -25.56 -18.91
N PRO A 154 16.07 -26.78 -18.82
CA PRO A 154 16.43 -27.74 -17.77
C PRO A 154 17.93 -28.04 -17.71
N THR A 155 18.60 -28.18 -18.87
CA THR A 155 20.03 -28.52 -18.94
C THR A 155 20.91 -27.44 -18.32
N GLN A 156 20.59 -26.17 -18.54
CA GLN A 156 21.36 -25.04 -18.00
C GLN A 156 21.08 -24.81 -16.52
N LEU A 157 19.84 -25.03 -16.08
CA LEU A 157 19.49 -24.98 -14.66
C LEU A 157 20.26 -26.02 -13.85
N PHE A 158 20.41 -27.25 -14.38
CA PHE A 158 21.26 -28.29 -13.77
C PHE A 158 22.74 -27.87 -13.71
N ARG A 159 23.26 -27.22 -14.76
CA ARG A 159 24.66 -26.77 -14.82
C ARG A 159 24.98 -25.64 -13.84
N VAL A 160 24.07 -24.68 -13.68
CA VAL A 160 24.26 -23.49 -12.83
C VAL A 160 23.96 -23.77 -11.35
N HIS A 161 23.34 -24.92 -11.05
CA HIS A 161 22.99 -25.31 -9.68
C HIS A 161 22.14 -24.24 -8.97
N ALA A 162 21.18 -23.69 -9.71
CA ALA A 162 20.31 -22.63 -9.22
C ALA A 162 19.46 -23.15 -8.04
N ASN A 163 19.56 -22.48 -6.90
CA ASN A 163 18.91 -22.87 -5.64
C ASN A 163 17.77 -21.93 -5.21
N THR A 164 17.43 -20.95 -6.06
CA THR A 164 16.38 -19.95 -5.84
C THR A 164 15.48 -19.83 -7.07
N MET A 165 14.18 -19.61 -6.86
CA MET A 165 13.21 -19.47 -7.94
C MET A 165 13.51 -18.28 -8.85
N GLU A 166 14.04 -17.18 -8.31
CA GLU A 166 14.39 -16.00 -9.10
C GLU A 166 15.47 -16.32 -10.14
N VAL A 167 16.54 -17.01 -9.73
CA VAL A 167 17.63 -17.41 -10.63
C VAL A 167 17.12 -18.42 -11.66
N VAL A 168 16.26 -19.34 -11.24
CA VAL A 168 15.68 -20.36 -12.12
C VAL A 168 14.80 -19.72 -13.20
N ILE A 169 13.94 -18.78 -12.83
CA ILE A 169 13.07 -18.05 -13.78
C ILE A 169 13.91 -17.23 -14.76
N GLN A 170 14.93 -16.52 -14.29
CA GLN A 170 15.78 -15.71 -15.17
C GLN A 170 16.52 -16.57 -16.21
N ILE A 171 17.10 -17.69 -15.80
CA ILE A 171 17.78 -18.62 -16.71
C ILE A 171 16.79 -19.22 -17.71
N ALA A 172 15.62 -19.67 -17.25
CA ALA A 172 14.61 -20.25 -18.12
C ALA A 172 14.14 -19.25 -19.21
N LEU A 173 13.89 -18.00 -18.82
CA LEU A 173 13.51 -16.93 -19.76
C LEU A 173 14.64 -16.60 -20.75
N GLN A 174 15.87 -16.53 -20.27
CA GLN A 174 17.04 -16.22 -21.12
C GLN A 174 17.31 -17.33 -22.14
N GLU A 175 17.21 -18.59 -21.74
CA GLU A 175 17.37 -19.74 -22.64
C GLU A 175 16.23 -19.84 -23.65
N GLU A 176 14.98 -19.60 -23.22
CA GLU A 176 13.85 -19.55 -24.15
C GLU A 176 14.03 -18.43 -25.18
N TYR A 177 14.49 -17.26 -24.76
CA TYR A 177 14.79 -16.14 -25.65
C TYR A 177 15.90 -16.48 -26.66
N SER A 178 17.02 -17.03 -26.20
CA SER A 178 18.16 -17.41 -27.04
C SER A 178 17.78 -18.49 -28.06
N HIS A 179 16.99 -19.48 -27.62
CA HIS A 179 16.49 -20.55 -28.47
C HIS A 179 15.51 -20.04 -29.54
N ARG A 180 14.69 -19.03 -29.23
CA ARG A 180 13.81 -18.38 -30.22
C ARG A 180 14.62 -17.56 -31.24
N GLN A 181 15.68 -16.86 -30.82
CA GLN A 181 16.56 -16.12 -31.74
C GLN A 181 17.29 -17.06 -32.72
N ALA A 182 17.75 -18.22 -32.26
CA ALA A 182 18.44 -19.19 -33.12
C ALA A 182 17.56 -19.82 -34.22
N ARG A 183 16.22 -19.68 -34.13
CA ARG A 183 15.26 -20.22 -35.09
C ARG A 183 14.71 -19.18 -36.08
N THR A 184 15.23 -17.96 -36.11
CA THR A 184 14.86 -17.02 -37.18
C THR A 184 15.22 -17.65 -38.53
N PRO A 185 14.26 -17.88 -39.43
CA PRO A 185 14.57 -18.38 -40.76
C PRO A 185 15.29 -17.24 -41.49
N THR A 186 16.56 -17.47 -41.82
CA THR A 186 17.24 -16.72 -42.86
C THR A 186 16.41 -16.84 -44.14
N SER A 187 15.87 -15.71 -44.60
CA SER A 187 15.25 -15.54 -45.92
C SER A 187 16.28 -15.73 -47.03
#